data_AF-A0ABD6PT37-F1
#
_entry.id   AF-A0ABD6PT37-F1
#
_cell.length_a   1.000
_cell.length_b   1.000
_cell.length_c   1.000
_cell.angle_alpha   90.00
_cell.angle_beta   90.00
_cell.angle_gamma   90.00
#
_symmetry.space_group_name_H-M   'P 1'
#
loop_
_entity.id
_entity.type
_entity.pdbx_description
1 polymer ?
#
loop_
_entity_poly.entity_id
_entity_poly.type
_entity_poly.pdbx_seq_one_letter_code
_entity_poly.pdbx_strand_id
1 'polypeptide(L)'
;IEDLSRAMLAGFMVQYNSTMTMLQDSSTEDLPPSDRAKLLASLADAFTKTVSANARVMPETSKLATALELIEFLMAFVQEKHPKHLPAFVEVLEPFGAEVEKKFG
;
A
#
# COMPACT_ATOMS: atom_id res chain seq x y z
N ILE A 1 4.09 15.27 -4.34
CA ILE A 1 5.11 14.18 -4.28
C ILE A 1 4.42 12.84 -4.42
N GLU A 2 3.34 12.60 -3.67
CA GLU A 2 2.56 11.35 -3.76
C GLU A 2 2.00 11.06 -5.17
N ASP A 3 1.35 12.04 -5.82
CA ASP A 3 0.82 11.87 -7.18
C ASP A 3 1.91 11.54 -8.21
N LEU A 4 3.09 12.14 -8.03
CA LEU A 4 4.25 11.87 -8.87
C LEU A 4 4.75 10.43 -8.65
N SER A 5 4.80 9.95 -7.41
CA SER A 5 5.16 8.57 -7.09
C SER A 5 4.15 7.55 -7.63
N ARG A 6 2.85 7.84 -7.54
CA ARG A 6 1.79 7.01 -8.14
C ARG A 6 1.90 6.96 -9.66
N ALA A 7 2.14 8.11 -10.32
CA ALA A 7 2.35 8.17 -11.76
C ALA A 7 3.61 7.40 -12.20
N MET A 8 4.71 7.52 -11.45
CA MET A 8 5.94 6.77 -11.71
C MET A 8 5.75 5.26 -11.54
N LEU A 9 5.01 4.82 -10.53
CA LEU A 9 4.65 3.41 -10.33
C LEU A 9 3.81 2.86 -11.48
N ALA A 10 2.79 3.59 -11.90
CA ALA A 10 1.94 3.20 -13.02
C ALA A 10 2.76 3.07 -14.31
N GLY A 11 3.63 4.05 -14.58
CA GLY A 11 4.55 4.01 -15.73
C GLY A 11 5.52 2.82 -15.66
N PHE A 12 6.05 2.52 -14.48
CA PHE A 12 6.90 1.35 -14.26
C PHE A 12 6.17 0.03 -14.50
N MET A 13 4.93 -0.13 -14.00
CA MET A 13 4.13 -1.35 -14.19
C MET A 13 3.81 -1.60 -15.66
N VAL A 14 3.52 -0.54 -16.44
CA VAL A 14 3.29 -0.64 -17.89
C VAL A 14 4.55 -1.13 -18.61
N GLN A 15 5.72 -0.54 -18.31
CA GLN A 15 6.98 -0.99 -18.91
C GLN A 15 7.38 -2.40 -18.47
N TYR A 16 7.17 -2.75 -17.20
CA TYR A 16 7.41 -4.09 -16.66
C TYR A 16 6.61 -5.13 -17.43
N ASN A 17 5.30 -4.92 -17.60
CA ASN A 17 4.43 -5.86 -18.31
C ASN A 17 4.87 -6.00 -19.78
N SER A 18 5.10 -4.89 -20.49
CA SER A 18 5.57 -4.90 -21.87
C SER A 18 6.88 -5.68 -22.04
N THR A 19 7.85 -5.47 -21.13
CA THR A 19 9.16 -6.12 -21.22
C THR A 19 9.08 -7.60 -20.85
N MET A 20 8.26 -7.95 -19.86
CA MET A 20 7.99 -9.33 -19.48
C MET A 20 7.36 -10.11 -20.64
N THR A 21 6.36 -9.54 -21.31
CA THR A 21 5.72 -10.14 -22.49
C THR A 21 6.73 -10.34 -23.62
N MET A 22 7.58 -9.35 -23.90
CA MET A 22 8.63 -9.48 -24.92
C MET A 22 9.63 -10.60 -24.60
N LEU A 23 10.02 -10.75 -23.33
CA LEU A 23 10.96 -11.79 -22.90
C LEU A 23 10.35 -13.19 -22.84
N GLN A 24 9.03 -13.27 -22.63
CA GLN A 24 8.27 -14.53 -22.65
C GLN A 24 7.99 -15.02 -24.07
N ASP A 25 7.90 -14.10 -25.02
CA ASP A 25 7.77 -14.43 -26.43
C ASP A 25 9.09 -15.03 -26.94
N SER A 26 9.07 -16.32 -27.26
CA SER A 26 10.25 -17.01 -27.80
C SER A 26 10.52 -16.68 -29.27
N SER A 27 9.66 -15.88 -29.92
CA SER A 27 9.78 -15.49 -31.33
C SER A 27 10.36 -14.10 -31.56
N THR A 28 10.48 -13.29 -30.51
CA THR A 28 10.88 -11.87 -30.58
C THR A 28 12.39 -11.65 -30.58
N GLU A 29 13.18 -12.61 -30.08
CA GLU A 29 14.64 -12.50 -30.04
C GLU A 29 15.29 -13.89 -29.83
N ASP A 30 16.41 -14.11 -30.53
CA ASP A 30 17.24 -15.33 -30.43
C ASP A 30 18.10 -15.28 -29.15
N LEU A 31 17.43 -15.14 -28.01
CA LEU A 31 18.04 -14.95 -26.71
C LEU A 31 18.32 -16.32 -26.06
N PRO A 32 19.56 -16.63 -25.66
CA PRO A 32 19.86 -17.86 -24.95
C PRO A 32 19.00 -18.02 -23.68
N PRO A 33 18.52 -19.23 -23.35
CA PRO A 33 17.67 -19.46 -22.17
C PRO A 33 18.27 -18.94 -20.86
N SER A 34 19.60 -19.01 -20.70
CA SER A 34 20.31 -18.48 -19.54
C SER A 34 20.22 -16.97 -19.41
N ASP A 35 20.27 -16.26 -20.54
CA ASP A 35 20.23 -14.79 -20.54
C ASP A 35 18.79 -14.30 -20.38
N ARG A 36 17.82 -15.05 -20.93
CA ARG A 36 16.40 -14.84 -20.65
C ARG A 36 16.10 -14.97 -19.15
N ALA A 37 16.58 -16.04 -18.51
CA ALA A 37 16.39 -16.23 -17.07
C ALA A 37 17.00 -15.10 -16.23
N LYS A 38 18.18 -14.59 -16.61
CA LYS A 38 18.81 -13.44 -15.94
C LYS A 38 17.98 -12.17 -16.08
N LEU A 39 17.49 -11.85 -17.28
CA LEU A 39 16.68 -10.65 -17.52
C LEU A 39 15.35 -10.70 -16.75
N LEU A 40 14.69 -11.87 -16.72
CA LEU A 40 13.48 -12.09 -15.92
C LEU A 40 13.75 -11.92 -14.42
N ALA A 41 14.87 -12.45 -13.91
CA ALA A 41 15.27 -12.28 -12.52
C ALA A 41 15.56 -10.81 -12.18
N SER A 42 16.25 -10.08 -13.08
CA SER A 42 16.51 -8.64 -12.92
C SER A 42 15.22 -7.81 -12.93
N LEU A 43 14.24 -8.16 -13.78
CA LEU A 43 12.92 -7.54 -13.78
C LEU A 43 12.17 -7.78 -12.47
N ALA A 44 12.19 -9.01 -11.95
CA ALA A 44 11.54 -9.35 -10.69
C ALA A 44 12.17 -8.62 -9.48
N ASP A 45 13.49 -8.50 -9.45
CA ASP A 45 14.23 -7.73 -8.45
C ASP A 45 13.92 -6.22 -8.55
N ALA A 46 13.91 -5.68 -9.78
CA ALA A 46 13.52 -4.28 -10.02
C ALA A 46 12.08 -4.00 -9.59
N PHE A 47 11.15 -4.93 -9.84
CA PHE A 47 9.77 -4.84 -9.37
C PHE A 47 9.70 -4.83 -7.85
N THR A 48 10.36 -5.77 -7.19
CA THR A 48 10.39 -5.87 -5.73
C THR A 48 10.96 -4.59 -5.09
N LYS A 49 12.07 -4.07 -5.61
CA LYS A 49 12.69 -2.82 -5.14
C LYS A 49 11.80 -1.60 -5.37
N THR A 50 11.15 -1.55 -6.53
CA THR A 50 10.26 -0.43 -6.87
C THR A 50 9.00 -0.45 -6.01
N VAL A 51 8.41 -1.61 -5.79
CA VAL A 51 7.27 -1.80 -4.89
C VAL A 51 7.68 -1.52 -3.45
N SER A 52 8.85 -1.96 -2.97
CA SER A 52 9.27 -1.68 -1.59
C SER A 52 9.62 -0.20 -1.37
N ALA A 53 10.27 0.43 -2.35
CA ALA A 53 10.58 1.86 -2.32
C ALA A 53 9.29 2.70 -2.37
N ASN A 54 8.30 2.25 -3.12
CA ASN A 54 7.01 2.92 -3.18
C ASN A 54 6.05 2.54 -2.07
N ALA A 55 6.12 1.37 -1.45
CA ALA A 55 5.34 1.04 -0.25
C ALA A 55 5.68 1.99 0.90
N ARG A 56 6.90 2.53 0.90
CA ARG A 56 7.35 3.58 1.82
C ARG A 56 6.81 4.98 1.47
N VAL A 57 6.27 5.17 0.26
CA VAL A 57 5.82 6.47 -0.31
C VAL A 57 4.32 6.48 -0.66
N MET A 58 3.70 5.32 -0.85
CA MET A 58 2.27 5.15 -0.85
C MET A 58 1.82 5.32 0.60
N PRO A 59 0.82 6.15 0.88
CA PRO A 59 0.07 5.99 2.10
C PRO A 59 -0.57 4.61 1.99
N GLU A 60 -0.01 3.64 2.72
CA GLU A 60 -0.78 2.46 3.12
C GLU A 60 -2.17 2.96 3.52
N THR A 61 -3.23 2.32 3.00
CA THR A 61 -4.63 2.42 3.46
C THR A 61 -4.95 3.74 4.13
N SER A 62 -5.57 4.70 3.41
CA SER A 62 -6.02 6.01 3.91
C SER A 62 -5.84 6.11 5.41
N LYS A 63 -4.73 6.70 5.90
CA LYS A 63 -4.34 6.58 7.33
C LYS A 63 -5.49 6.97 8.26
N LEU A 64 -6.37 7.83 7.78
CA LEU A 64 -7.68 8.11 8.34
C LEU A 64 -8.55 6.85 8.52
N ALA A 65 -8.81 6.09 7.46
CA ALA A 65 -9.54 4.81 7.53
C ALA A 65 -8.93 3.85 8.55
N THR A 66 -7.60 3.66 8.56
CA THR A 66 -6.95 2.80 9.58
C THR A 66 -7.09 3.39 11.00
N ALA A 67 -7.06 4.72 11.15
CA ALA A 67 -7.26 5.36 12.45
C ALA A 67 -8.73 5.24 12.93
N LEU A 68 -9.70 5.34 12.03
CA LEU A 68 -11.12 5.13 12.30
C LEU A 68 -11.41 3.67 12.68
N GLU A 69 -10.83 2.71 11.96
CA GLU A 69 -10.92 1.28 12.30
C GLU A 69 -10.38 0.99 13.71
N LEU A 70 -9.26 1.62 14.10
CA LEU A 70 -8.72 1.48 15.45
C LEU A 70 -9.65 2.08 16.52
N ILE A 71 -10.31 3.21 16.23
CA ILE A 71 -11.30 3.82 17.12
C ILE A 71 -12.49 2.88 17.33
N GLU A 72 -13.03 2.30 16.25
CA GLU A 72 -14.13 1.35 16.31
C GLU A 72 -13.74 0.09 17.10
N PHE A 73 -12.53 -0.42 16.86
CA PHE A 73 -11.98 -1.55 17.61
C PHE A 73 -11.88 -1.25 19.11
N LEU A 74 -11.41 -0.06 19.49
CA LEU A 74 -11.32 0.36 20.89
C LEU A 74 -12.71 0.50 21.51
N MET A 75 -13.69 1.03 20.77
CA MET A 75 -15.08 1.10 21.23
C MET A 75 -15.63 -0.29 21.57
N ALA A 76 -15.44 -1.26 20.66
CA ALA A 76 -15.86 -2.63 20.88
C ALA A 76 -15.18 -3.26 22.11
N PHE A 77 -13.87 -3.04 22.27
CA PHE A 77 -13.13 -3.51 23.44
C PHE A 77 -13.66 -2.92 24.75
N VAL A 78 -13.91 -1.61 24.79
CA VAL A 78 -14.45 -0.93 25.99
C VAL A 78 -15.85 -1.45 26.30
N GLN A 79 -16.71 -1.61 25.29
CA GLN A 79 -18.05 -2.15 25.47
C GLN A 79 -18.03 -3.56 26.06
N GLU A 80 -17.12 -4.43 25.60
CA GLU A 80 -17.03 -5.81 26.07
C GLU A 80 -16.35 -5.95 27.44
N LYS A 81 -15.20 -5.28 27.64
CA LYS A 81 -14.34 -5.48 28.82
C LYS A 81 -14.59 -4.47 29.93
N HIS A 82 -15.05 -3.27 29.59
CA HIS A 82 -15.19 -2.15 30.51
C HIS A 82 -16.50 -1.36 30.28
N PRO A 83 -17.69 -2.01 30.30
CA PRO A 83 -18.96 -1.38 29.94
C PRO A 83 -19.31 -0.15 30.80
N LYS A 84 -18.81 -0.09 32.04
CA LYS A 84 -18.97 1.07 32.93
C LYS A 84 -18.27 2.34 32.42
N HIS A 85 -17.26 2.20 31.57
CA HIS A 85 -16.52 3.33 31.00
C HIS A 85 -17.08 3.77 29.65
N LEU A 86 -18.00 3.01 29.04
CA LEU A 86 -18.55 3.32 27.73
C LEU A 86 -19.18 4.72 27.63
N PRO A 87 -19.95 5.22 28.63
CA PRO A 87 -20.50 6.57 28.57
C PRO A 87 -19.41 7.66 28.49
N ALA A 88 -18.39 7.56 29.33
CA ALA A 88 -17.26 8.50 29.33
C ALA A 88 -16.41 8.36 28.06
N PHE A 89 -16.29 7.15 27.51
CA PHE A 89 -15.58 6.90 26.27
C PHE A 89 -16.26 7.56 25.07
N VAL A 90 -17.59 7.49 24.97
CA VAL A 90 -18.36 8.16 23.90
C VAL A 90 -18.23 9.67 23.98
N GLU A 91 -18.27 10.25 25.18
CA GLU A 91 -18.11 11.70 25.40
C GLU A 91 -16.77 12.24 24.87
N VAL A 92 -15.68 11.49 25.04
CA VAL A 92 -14.36 11.88 24.53
C VAL A 92 -14.16 11.54 23.06
N LEU A 93 -14.93 10.58 22.52
CA LEU A 93 -14.75 10.11 21.15
C LEU A 93 -15.15 11.15 20.11
N GLU A 94 -16.24 11.89 20.36
CA GLU A 94 -16.74 12.92 19.46
C GLU A 94 -15.70 14.04 19.19
N PRO A 95 -15.11 14.70 20.22
CA PRO A 95 -14.06 15.68 19.99
C PRO A 95 -12.75 15.05 19.49
N PHE A 96 -12.42 13.81 19.89
CA PHE A 96 -11.21 13.14 19.44
C PHE A 96 -11.26 12.74 17.96
N GLY A 97 -12.44 12.36 17.45
CA GLY A 97 -12.64 12.07 16.03
C GLY A 97 -12.30 13.26 15.13
N ALA A 98 -12.64 14.48 15.55
CA ALA A 98 -12.26 15.70 14.84
C ALA A 98 -10.75 15.94 14.82
N GLU A 99 -10.04 15.63 15.90
CA GLU A 99 -8.57 15.70 15.95
C GLU A 99 -7.91 14.61 15.08
N VAL A 100 -8.54 13.44 14.95
CA VAL A 100 -8.10 12.36 14.05
C VAL A 100 -8.27 12.77 12.58
N GLU A 101 -9.43 13.31 12.21
CA GLU A 101 -9.67 13.85 10.86
C GLU A 101 -8.62 14.92 10.50
N LYS A 102 -8.39 15.87 11.39
CA LYS A 102 -7.39 16.94 11.19
C LYS A 102 -5.95 16.43 11.05
N LYS A 103 -5.64 15.29 11.66
CA LYS A 103 -4.29 14.71 11.70
C LYS A 103 -4.03 13.73 10.55
N PHE A 104 -5.05 13.00 10.11
CA PHE A 104 -4.90 11.86 9.20
C PHE A 104 -5.76 11.95 7.92
N GLY A 105 -6.77 12.81 7.88
CA GLY A 105 -7.49 13.18 6.66
C GLY A 105 -6.71 14.18 5.82
#